data_AF-A0A4Q0XZJ8-F1
#
_entry.id   AF-A0A4Q0XZJ8-F1
#
_cell.length_a   1.000
_cell.length_b   1.000
_cell.length_c   1.000
_cell.angle_alpha   90.00
_cell.angle_beta   90.00
_cell.angle_gamma   90.00
#
_symmetry.space_group_name_H-M   'P 1'
#
loop_
_entity.id
_entity.type
_entity.pdbx_description
1 polymer ?
#
loop_
_entity_poly.entity_id
_entity_poly.type
_entity_poly.pdbx_seq_one_letter_code
_entity_poly.pdbx_strand_id
1 'polypeptide(L)'
;MNYKFWNEYNYIDKELAVLLDKRLKNVIDRIENFFRNVIIKHFDEEYIDFYLAGSCLKRDTFRDIDIFFLTKQELEKALDRIDEKYFLYRNNSHTFIFEDDIFQCVYRERFLNKNLKDVIDIFDFYSTKIGFKCRLHTNTKRVEVIQSDIRETFIEYMKKRYNDITRINQNPFVSLQRAIHFSKSGDTVPFHAFLNIIFEIIKIDPTADFEKCLQRIQGNEDTQKIVKEAISRFLEKKKEL
;
A
#
# COMPACT_ATOMS: atom_id res chain seq x y z
N MET A 1 -19.92 -16.53 -3.05
CA MET A 1 -19.11 -15.33 -2.85
C MET A 1 -19.37 -14.86 -1.44
N ASN A 2 -18.32 -14.58 -0.69
CA ASN A 2 -18.37 -14.12 0.71
C ASN A 2 -18.89 -12.67 0.79
N TYR A 3 -18.56 -11.85 -0.20
CA TYR A 3 -18.93 -10.44 -0.24
C TYR A 3 -19.91 -10.14 -1.37
N LYS A 4 -21.00 -9.42 -1.08
CA LYS A 4 -22.02 -9.09 -2.10
C LYS A 4 -21.63 -7.91 -2.99
N PHE A 5 -20.77 -7.01 -2.50
CA PHE A 5 -20.36 -5.80 -3.20
C PHE A 5 -19.67 -6.07 -4.54
N TRP A 6 -19.17 -7.29 -4.79
CA TRP A 6 -18.61 -7.64 -6.10
C TRP A 6 -19.61 -7.44 -7.24
N ASN A 7 -20.91 -7.60 -6.96
CA ASN A 7 -21.97 -7.40 -7.95
C ASN A 7 -22.29 -5.92 -8.21
N GLU A 8 -21.76 -5.00 -7.41
CA GLU A 8 -21.97 -3.55 -7.58
C GLU A 8 -21.05 -2.97 -8.67
N TYR A 9 -20.01 -3.70 -9.07
CA TYR A 9 -19.02 -3.28 -10.06
C TYR A 9 -19.27 -3.94 -11.43
N ASN A 10 -19.93 -3.21 -12.32
CA ASN A 10 -20.34 -3.71 -13.64
C ASN A 10 -19.20 -4.12 -14.59
N TYR A 11 -17.97 -3.64 -14.36
CA TYR A 11 -16.77 -3.99 -15.14
C TYR A 11 -16.03 -5.24 -14.61
N ILE A 12 -16.47 -5.83 -13.51
CA ILE A 12 -15.93 -7.08 -12.96
C ILE A 12 -16.79 -8.24 -13.46
N ASP A 13 -16.21 -9.07 -14.32
CA ASP A 13 -16.87 -10.31 -14.74
C ASP A 13 -16.95 -11.33 -13.61
N LYS A 14 -17.88 -12.29 -13.74
CA LYS A 14 -18.20 -13.27 -12.68
C LYS A 14 -16.99 -14.12 -12.27
N GLU A 15 -16.13 -14.49 -13.21
CA GLU A 15 -14.95 -15.32 -12.93
C GLU A 15 -13.93 -14.52 -12.11
N LEU A 16 -13.65 -13.28 -12.50
CA LEU A 16 -12.77 -12.38 -11.77
C LEU A 16 -13.34 -12.04 -10.39
N ALA A 17 -14.66 -11.81 -10.28
CA ALA A 17 -15.32 -11.58 -9.00
C ALA A 17 -15.11 -12.76 -8.04
N VAL A 18 -15.28 -14.00 -8.49
CA VAL A 18 -15.03 -15.21 -7.68
C VAL A 18 -13.56 -15.32 -7.27
N LEU A 19 -12.62 -15.00 -8.17
CA LEU A 19 -11.20 -15.00 -7.86
C LEU A 19 -10.85 -13.96 -6.78
N LEU A 20 -11.32 -12.72 -6.96
CA LEU A 20 -11.05 -11.62 -6.03
C LEU A 20 -11.73 -11.87 -4.66
N ASP A 21 -12.92 -12.46 -4.65
CA ASP A 21 -13.63 -12.86 -3.43
C ASP A 21 -12.82 -13.86 -2.59
N LYS A 22 -12.27 -14.90 -3.25
CA LYS A 22 -11.41 -15.89 -2.59
C LYS A 22 -10.14 -15.24 -2.03
N ARG A 23 -9.50 -14.35 -2.81
CA ARG A 23 -8.29 -13.64 -2.37
C ARG A 23 -8.57 -12.73 -1.19
N LEU A 24 -9.66 -11.96 -1.23
CA LEU A 24 -10.02 -11.08 -0.12
C LEU A 24 -10.31 -11.89 1.13
N LYS A 25 -11.06 -12.99 1.01
CA LYS A 25 -11.31 -13.88 2.16
C LYS A 25 -10.01 -14.40 2.77
N ASN A 26 -9.06 -14.85 1.95
CA ASN A 26 -7.74 -15.29 2.41
C ASN A 26 -6.96 -14.17 3.14
N VAL A 27 -6.98 -12.94 2.61
CA VAL A 27 -6.34 -11.79 3.29
C VAL A 27 -7.01 -11.49 4.62
N ILE A 28 -8.34 -11.48 4.66
CA ILE A 28 -9.11 -11.25 5.89
C ILE A 28 -8.80 -12.34 6.92
N ASP A 29 -8.77 -13.61 6.52
CA ASP A 29 -8.45 -14.72 7.42
C ASP A 29 -7.04 -14.62 8.00
N ARG A 30 -6.07 -14.18 7.19
CA ARG A 30 -4.70 -13.93 7.65
C ARG A 30 -4.63 -12.78 8.66
N ILE A 31 -5.35 -11.68 8.41
CA ILE A 31 -5.43 -10.54 9.34
C ILE A 31 -6.11 -10.96 10.66
N GLU A 32 -7.20 -11.73 10.59
CA GLU A 32 -7.86 -12.26 11.79
C GLU A 32 -6.93 -13.19 12.57
N ASN A 33 -6.23 -14.10 11.89
CA ASN A 33 -5.25 -15.00 12.52
C ASN A 33 -4.13 -14.21 13.18
N PHE A 34 -3.57 -13.20 12.50
CA PHE A 34 -2.57 -12.30 13.07
C PHE A 34 -3.08 -11.67 14.36
N PHE A 35 -4.18 -10.90 14.32
CA PHE A 35 -4.69 -10.19 15.50
C PHE A 35 -5.11 -11.12 16.64
N ARG A 36 -5.57 -12.35 16.34
CA ARG A 36 -5.89 -13.35 17.36
C ARG A 36 -4.69 -13.80 18.15
N ASN A 37 -3.52 -13.90 17.52
CA ASN A 37 -2.34 -14.48 18.13
C ASN A 37 -1.33 -13.43 18.64
N VAL A 38 -1.33 -12.23 18.07
CA VAL A 38 -0.33 -11.21 18.45
C VAL A 38 -0.82 -10.20 19.48
N ILE A 39 -2.14 -10.07 19.69
CA ILE A 39 -2.67 -9.12 20.68
C ILE A 39 -2.54 -9.71 22.09
N ILE A 40 -1.77 -9.04 22.95
CA ILE A 40 -1.46 -9.47 24.34
C ILE A 40 -2.20 -8.68 25.42
N LYS A 41 -2.86 -7.58 25.05
CA LYS A 41 -3.61 -6.71 25.95
C LYS A 41 -4.99 -6.42 25.38
N HIS A 42 -5.96 -6.19 26.27
CA HIS A 42 -7.31 -5.79 25.85
C HIS A 42 -7.32 -4.38 25.25
N PHE A 43 -8.27 -4.17 24.35
CA PHE A 43 -8.63 -2.85 23.85
C PHE A 43 -9.81 -2.34 24.67
N ASP A 44 -9.83 -1.03 24.89
CA ASP A 44 -10.96 -0.39 25.59
C ASP A 44 -12.15 -0.22 24.63
N GLU A 45 -11.85 -0.07 23.34
CA GLU A 45 -12.84 0.05 22.27
C GLU A 45 -13.31 -1.31 21.78
N GLU A 46 -14.59 -1.41 21.42
CA GLU A 46 -15.17 -2.62 20.84
C GLU A 46 -14.69 -2.87 19.39
N TYR A 47 -14.37 -1.79 18.67
CA TYR A 47 -14.04 -1.79 17.25
C TYR A 47 -12.85 -0.90 16.94
N ILE A 48 -12.06 -1.32 15.94
CA ILE A 48 -11.02 -0.51 15.31
C ILE A 48 -11.24 -0.53 13.81
N ASP A 49 -11.38 0.65 13.21
CA ASP A 49 -11.49 0.80 11.77
C ASP A 49 -10.08 0.93 11.15
N PHE A 50 -9.89 0.35 9.97
CA PHE A 50 -8.68 0.49 9.17
C PHE A 50 -8.99 0.37 7.68
N TYR A 51 -8.07 0.83 6.83
CA TYR A 51 -8.11 0.55 5.40
C TYR A 51 -7.13 -0.57 5.04
N LEU A 52 -7.61 -1.51 4.22
CA LEU A 52 -6.79 -2.45 3.49
C LEU A 52 -6.68 -1.95 2.05
N ALA A 53 -5.51 -1.46 1.63
CA ALA A 53 -5.34 -0.84 0.31
C ALA A 53 -3.99 -1.19 -0.30
N GLY A 54 -3.76 -0.73 -1.54
CA GLY A 54 -2.52 -0.99 -2.26
C GLY A 54 -2.60 -2.28 -3.07
N SER A 55 -1.53 -3.07 -3.10
CA SER A 55 -1.48 -4.30 -3.93
C SER A 55 -2.18 -5.51 -3.28
N CYS A 56 -3.16 -5.25 -2.39
CA CYS A 56 -3.69 -6.22 -1.43
C CYS A 56 -4.41 -7.43 -2.04
N LEU A 57 -4.77 -7.42 -3.33
CA LEU A 57 -5.38 -8.56 -4.04
C LEU A 57 -4.67 -8.94 -5.36
N LYS A 58 -3.46 -8.42 -5.56
CA LYS A 58 -2.71 -8.52 -6.82
C LYS A 58 -2.34 -9.95 -7.22
N ARG A 59 -2.05 -10.82 -6.25
CA ARG A 59 -1.59 -12.22 -6.43
C ARG A 59 -2.21 -13.12 -5.36
N ASP A 60 -2.02 -14.43 -5.49
CA ASP A 60 -2.49 -15.42 -4.51
C ASP A 60 -1.61 -15.47 -3.26
N THR A 61 -0.33 -15.15 -3.43
CA THR A 61 0.62 -14.93 -2.34
C THR A 61 0.87 -13.43 -2.17
N PHE A 62 0.86 -12.98 -0.92
CA PHE A 62 1.13 -11.60 -0.56
C PHE A 62 2.54 -11.55 0.05
N ARG A 63 3.31 -10.54 -0.34
CA ARG A 63 4.60 -10.29 0.32
C ARG A 63 4.38 -9.54 1.63
N ASP A 64 3.43 -8.62 1.62
CA ASP A 64 3.10 -7.70 2.69
C ASP A 64 1.60 -7.35 2.67
N ILE A 65 1.00 -7.23 3.86
CA ILE A 65 -0.38 -6.79 4.07
C ILE A 65 -0.34 -5.43 4.76
N ASP A 66 -0.68 -4.38 4.02
CA ASP A 66 -0.78 -3.02 4.53
C ASP A 66 -2.10 -2.78 5.26
N ILE A 67 -2.02 -2.48 6.56
CA ILE A 67 -3.13 -2.13 7.44
C ILE A 67 -3.01 -0.64 7.78
N PHE A 68 -3.80 0.20 7.11
CA PHE A 68 -3.76 1.66 7.30
C PHE A 68 -4.77 2.10 8.36
N PHE A 69 -4.28 2.52 9.53
CA PHE A 69 -5.12 3.11 10.57
C PHE A 69 -5.55 4.53 10.19
N LEU A 70 -6.76 4.90 10.59
CA LEU A 70 -7.38 6.19 10.21
C LEU A 70 -6.70 7.36 10.92
N THR A 71 -6.23 7.16 12.14
CA THR A 71 -5.52 8.15 12.94
C THR A 71 -4.21 7.61 13.51
N LYS A 72 -3.29 8.51 13.85
CA LYS A 72 -2.05 8.16 14.53
C LYS A 72 -2.31 7.51 15.89
N GLN A 73 -3.32 8.00 16.61
CA GLN A 73 -3.68 7.49 17.92
C GLN A 73 -4.21 6.04 17.85
N GLU A 74 -5.01 5.70 16.85
CA GLU A 74 -5.47 4.32 16.65
C GLU A 74 -4.30 3.38 16.31
N LEU A 75 -3.34 3.84 15.49
CA LEU A 75 -2.12 3.09 15.26
C LEU A 75 -1.36 2.85 16.56
N GLU A 76 -1.06 3.90 17.33
CA GLU A 76 -0.31 3.79 18.60
C GLU A 76 -1.02 2.86 19.59
N LYS A 77 -2.36 2.99 19.72
CA LYS A 77 -3.17 2.06 20.50
C LYS A 77 -3.00 0.63 20.03
N ALA A 78 -3.10 0.36 18.72
CA ALA A 78 -2.93 -1.00 18.20
C ALA A 78 -1.53 -1.55 18.52
N LEU A 79 -0.48 -0.76 18.31
CA LEU A 79 0.91 -1.17 18.56
C LEU A 79 1.16 -1.52 20.03
N ASP A 80 0.64 -0.74 20.98
CA ASP A 80 0.81 -0.98 22.43
C ASP A 80 0.21 -2.30 22.92
N ARG A 81 -0.68 -2.91 22.12
CA ARG A 81 -1.34 -4.18 22.40
C ARG A 81 -0.74 -5.36 21.61
N ILE A 82 0.14 -5.12 20.64
CA ILE A 82 0.80 -6.18 19.86
C ILE A 82 2.07 -6.64 20.59
N ASP A 83 2.30 -7.95 20.62
CA ASP A 83 3.53 -8.54 21.17
C ASP A 83 4.76 -8.15 20.33
N GLU A 84 5.72 -7.49 20.98
CA GLU A 84 6.95 -7.01 20.35
C GLU A 84 7.81 -8.14 19.77
N LYS A 85 7.63 -9.40 20.18
CA LYS A 85 8.38 -10.53 19.59
C LYS A 85 8.13 -10.72 18.10
N TYR A 86 7.00 -10.22 17.58
CA TYR A 86 6.66 -10.27 16.17
C TYR A 86 7.16 -9.03 15.40
N PHE A 87 7.69 -8.02 16.08
CA PHE A 87 8.20 -6.81 15.44
C PHE A 87 9.47 -7.11 14.65
N LEU A 88 9.52 -6.63 13.41
CA LEU A 88 10.64 -6.87 12.50
C LEU A 88 11.48 -5.60 12.31
N TYR A 89 10.86 -4.51 11.85
CA TYR A 89 11.52 -3.21 11.69
C TYR A 89 10.50 -2.08 11.51
N ARG A 90 10.98 -0.83 11.62
CA ARG A 90 10.20 0.37 11.30
C ARG A 90 10.80 1.10 10.11
N ASN A 91 10.05 1.19 9.02
CA ASN A 91 10.41 2.04 7.87
C ASN A 91 9.15 2.56 7.18
N ASN A 92 8.75 3.79 7.49
CA ASN A 92 7.49 4.38 7.07
C ASN A 92 6.21 3.60 7.49
N SER A 93 6.34 2.41 8.08
CA SER A 93 5.32 1.54 8.67
C SER A 93 5.95 0.82 9.88
N HIS A 94 5.12 0.26 10.77
CA HIS A 94 5.56 -0.71 11.77
C HIS A 94 5.35 -2.10 11.18
N THR A 95 6.45 -2.78 10.89
CA THR A 95 6.43 -4.07 10.20
C THR A 95 6.54 -5.20 11.21
N PHE A 96 5.64 -6.18 11.07
CA PHE A 96 5.61 -7.40 11.86
C PHE A 96 5.76 -8.60 10.94
N ILE A 97 6.37 -9.66 11.47
CA ILE A 97 6.39 -10.97 10.84
C ILE A 97 5.58 -11.93 11.70
N PHE A 98 4.66 -12.65 11.08
CA PHE A 98 3.87 -13.66 11.74
C PHE A 98 3.67 -14.83 10.79
N GLU A 99 4.10 -16.02 11.22
CA GLU A 99 4.27 -17.17 10.32
C GLU A 99 5.15 -16.76 9.12
N ASP A 100 4.68 -16.97 7.89
CA ASP A 100 5.39 -16.61 6.66
C ASP A 100 4.94 -15.26 6.06
N ASP A 101 4.08 -14.51 6.76
CA ASP A 101 3.48 -13.25 6.28
C ASP A 101 4.12 -12.02 6.92
N ILE A 102 4.18 -10.93 6.15
CA ILE A 102 4.56 -9.60 6.64
C ILE A 102 3.29 -8.76 6.80
N PHE A 103 3.09 -8.21 7.99
CA PHE A 103 2.02 -7.27 8.30
C PHE A 103 2.59 -5.88 8.53
N GLN A 104 2.06 -4.87 7.84
CA GLN A 104 2.52 -3.49 7.95
C GLN A 104 1.41 -2.64 8.57
N CYS A 105 1.59 -2.24 9.82
CA CYS A 105 0.70 -1.29 10.49
C CYS A 105 1.14 0.13 10.11
N VAL A 106 0.28 0.86 9.42
CA VAL A 106 0.64 2.13 8.78
C VAL A 106 -0.31 3.24 9.23
N TYR A 107 0.25 4.42 9.47
CA TYR A 107 -0.50 5.67 9.48
C TYR A 107 0.13 6.63 8.48
N ARG A 108 -0.70 7.38 7.77
CA ARG A 108 -0.27 8.43 6.84
C ARG A 108 -1.06 9.68 7.15
N GLU A 109 -0.36 10.75 7.51
CA GLU A 109 -0.99 12.06 7.79
C GLU A 109 -1.93 12.52 6.67
N ARG A 110 -1.53 12.28 5.42
CA ARG A 110 -2.35 12.58 4.23
C ARG A 110 -3.68 11.81 4.14
N PHE A 111 -3.93 10.80 4.98
CA PHE A 111 -5.19 10.04 5.05
C PHE A 111 -6.10 10.53 6.17
N LEU A 112 -5.60 11.42 7.03
CA LEU A 112 -6.42 11.99 8.09
C LEU A 112 -7.65 12.67 7.48
N ASN A 113 -8.83 12.31 7.99
CA ASN A 113 -10.13 12.78 7.51
C ASN A 113 -10.43 12.47 6.02
N LYS A 114 -9.74 11.49 5.43
CA LYS A 114 -9.99 11.01 4.08
C LYS A 114 -10.86 9.77 4.09
N ASN A 115 -11.79 9.70 3.15
CA ASN A 115 -12.58 8.49 2.91
C ASN A 115 -11.78 7.47 2.08
N LEU A 116 -12.31 6.26 1.92
CA LEU A 116 -11.64 5.20 1.16
C LEU A 116 -11.32 5.65 -0.28
N LYS A 117 -12.22 6.38 -0.94
CA LYS A 117 -12.06 6.85 -2.32
C LYS A 117 -10.83 7.73 -2.47
N ASP A 118 -10.69 8.69 -1.57
CA ASP A 118 -9.52 9.58 -1.51
C ASP A 118 -8.22 8.80 -1.27
N VAL A 119 -8.26 7.79 -0.39
CA VAL A 119 -7.12 6.91 -0.10
C VAL A 119 -6.72 6.12 -1.35
N ILE A 120 -7.66 5.63 -2.16
CA ILE A 120 -7.31 4.91 -3.41
C ILE A 120 -6.75 5.86 -4.47
N ASP A 121 -7.26 7.08 -4.55
CA ASP A 121 -6.83 8.07 -5.52
C ASP A 121 -5.36 8.50 -5.34
N ILE A 122 -4.76 8.33 -4.16
CA ILE A 122 -3.34 8.64 -3.92
C ILE A 122 -2.36 7.72 -4.63
N PHE A 123 -2.75 6.47 -4.91
CA PHE A 123 -1.79 5.45 -5.29
C PHE A 123 -1.41 5.64 -6.75
N ASP A 124 -0.16 5.35 -7.09
CA ASP A 124 0.39 5.80 -8.36
C ASP A 124 -0.03 4.87 -9.52
N PHE A 125 -0.18 3.56 -9.27
CA PHE A 125 -0.24 2.53 -10.30
C PHE A 125 -1.56 1.77 -10.33
N TYR A 126 -1.92 1.25 -11.51
CA TYR A 126 -3.16 0.48 -11.73
C TYR A 126 -3.31 -0.67 -10.71
N SER A 127 -2.23 -1.41 -10.45
CA SER A 127 -2.23 -2.56 -9.53
C SER A 127 -2.53 -2.20 -8.06
N THR A 128 -2.58 -0.91 -7.74
CA THR A 128 -2.81 -0.38 -6.39
C THR A 128 -4.11 0.40 -6.28
N LYS A 129 -4.94 0.42 -7.33
CA LYS A 129 -6.23 1.12 -7.38
C LYS A 129 -7.37 0.27 -6.84
N ILE A 130 -7.16 -0.27 -5.65
CA ILE A 130 -8.13 -1.08 -4.92
C ILE A 130 -7.95 -0.87 -3.42
N GLY A 131 -9.06 -0.88 -2.69
CA GLY A 131 -9.02 -1.12 -1.26
C GLY A 131 -10.38 -1.24 -0.61
N PHE A 132 -10.32 -1.41 0.70
CA PHE A 132 -11.43 -1.79 1.55
C PHE A 132 -11.36 -1.01 2.85
N LYS A 133 -12.50 -0.56 3.35
CA LYS A 133 -12.65 -0.15 4.74
C LYS A 133 -13.04 -1.38 5.54
N CYS A 134 -12.24 -1.71 6.52
CA CYS A 134 -12.42 -2.86 7.39
C CYS A 134 -12.65 -2.41 8.83
N ARG A 135 -13.30 -3.26 9.62
CA ARG A 135 -13.51 -3.09 11.05
C ARG A 135 -13.11 -4.36 11.77
N LEU A 136 -12.11 -4.24 12.63
CA LEU A 136 -11.71 -5.29 13.57
C LEU A 136 -12.60 -5.20 14.80
N HIS A 137 -13.30 -6.27 15.13
CA HIS A 137 -13.93 -6.42 16.43
C HIS A 137 -12.87 -6.88 17.44
N THR A 138 -12.58 -6.03 18.42
CA THR A 138 -11.42 -6.22 19.31
C THR A 138 -11.56 -7.41 20.26
N ASN A 139 -12.76 -7.88 20.56
CA ASN A 139 -12.97 -9.06 21.42
C ASN A 139 -12.90 -10.37 20.62
N THR A 140 -13.64 -10.44 19.51
CA THR A 140 -13.71 -11.68 18.70
C THR A 140 -12.57 -11.82 17.70
N LYS A 141 -11.83 -10.73 17.45
CA LYS A 141 -10.77 -10.60 16.45
C LYS A 141 -11.24 -10.86 15.02
N ARG A 142 -12.55 -10.81 14.80
CA ARG A 142 -13.15 -10.89 13.46
C ARG A 142 -13.03 -9.57 12.73
N VAL A 143 -12.82 -9.64 11.43
CA VAL A 143 -12.70 -8.48 10.56
C VAL A 143 -13.88 -8.45 9.60
N GLU A 144 -14.64 -7.37 9.67
CA GLU A 144 -15.72 -7.08 8.74
C GLU A 144 -15.24 -6.14 7.64
N VAL A 145 -15.60 -6.41 6.38
CA VAL A 145 -15.39 -5.49 5.26
C VAL A 145 -16.63 -4.62 5.13
N ILE A 146 -16.52 -3.35 5.52
CA ILE A 146 -17.64 -2.39 5.56
C ILE A 146 -17.85 -1.73 4.21
N GLN A 147 -16.76 -1.41 3.52
CA GLN A 147 -16.79 -0.67 2.26
C GLN A 147 -15.71 -1.20 1.33
N SER A 148 -15.97 -1.14 0.02
CA SER A 148 -14.97 -1.37 -1.02
C SER A 148 -14.87 -0.15 -1.93
N ASP A 149 -13.69 0.06 -2.52
CA ASP A 149 -13.47 0.93 -3.66
C ASP A 149 -12.50 0.23 -4.62
N ILE A 150 -13.01 -0.18 -5.77
CA ILE A 150 -12.28 -0.97 -6.75
C ILE A 150 -12.34 -0.22 -8.05
N ARG A 151 -11.22 0.27 -8.59
CA ARG A 151 -11.24 1.04 -9.84
C ARG A 151 -11.12 0.14 -11.05
N GLU A 152 -11.74 0.55 -12.15
CA GLU A 152 -11.67 -0.14 -13.44
C GLU A 152 -10.22 -0.36 -13.88
N THR A 153 -9.32 0.60 -13.63
CA THR A 153 -7.89 0.46 -13.92
C THR A 153 -7.21 -0.70 -13.18
N PHE A 154 -7.63 -1.01 -11.94
CA PHE A 154 -7.15 -2.22 -11.25
C PHE A 154 -7.63 -3.49 -11.96
N ILE A 155 -8.87 -3.49 -12.46
CA ILE A 155 -9.44 -4.61 -13.19
C ILE A 155 -8.76 -4.81 -14.55
N GLU A 156 -8.43 -3.73 -15.24
CA GLU A 156 -7.60 -3.78 -16.45
C GLU A 156 -6.21 -4.37 -16.16
N TYR A 157 -5.58 -3.95 -15.05
CA TYR A 157 -4.33 -4.54 -14.60
C TYR A 157 -4.47 -6.05 -14.33
N MET A 158 -5.55 -6.48 -13.67
CA MET A 158 -5.78 -7.88 -13.38
C MET A 158 -5.91 -8.73 -14.66
N LYS A 159 -6.49 -8.16 -15.73
CA LYS A 159 -6.68 -8.82 -17.03
C LYS A 159 -5.41 -8.84 -17.88
N LYS A 160 -4.67 -7.72 -17.94
CA LYS A 160 -3.55 -7.53 -18.88
C LYS A 160 -2.17 -7.70 -18.25
N ARG A 161 -2.06 -7.70 -16.91
CA ARG A 161 -0.80 -7.54 -16.15
C ARG A 161 0.02 -6.30 -16.55
N TYR A 162 -0.68 -5.32 -17.12
CA TYR A 162 -0.15 -4.04 -17.53
C TYR A 162 -0.34 -3.03 -16.41
N ASN A 163 0.76 -2.58 -15.82
CA ASN A 163 0.76 -1.76 -14.62
C ASN A 163 1.13 -0.32 -14.96
N ASP A 164 0.18 0.40 -15.54
CA ASP A 164 0.37 1.79 -15.93
C ASP A 164 0.30 2.74 -14.73
N ILE A 165 0.81 3.95 -14.94
CA ILE A 165 0.80 5.04 -13.97
C ILE A 165 -0.45 5.90 -14.15
N THR A 166 -1.24 6.02 -13.09
CA THR A 166 -2.41 6.93 -13.03
C THR A 166 -2.04 8.34 -12.58
N ARG A 167 -0.96 8.47 -11.80
CA ARG A 167 -0.46 9.72 -11.26
C ARG A 167 0.99 9.58 -10.86
N ILE A 168 1.72 10.69 -10.93
CA ILE A 168 3.09 10.76 -10.45
C ILE A 168 3.08 11.30 -9.01
N ASN A 169 3.90 10.69 -8.16
CA ASN A 169 4.07 11.11 -6.78
C ASN A 169 4.69 12.51 -6.73
N GLN A 170 4.38 13.29 -5.68
CA GLN A 170 5.01 14.59 -5.42
C GLN A 170 6.53 14.50 -5.43
N ASN A 171 7.08 13.40 -4.91
CA ASN A 171 8.47 13.03 -5.18
C ASN A 171 8.49 12.02 -6.35
N PRO A 172 8.76 12.44 -7.59
CA PRO A 172 8.68 11.56 -8.75
C PRO A 172 9.74 10.44 -8.73
N PHE A 173 10.81 10.57 -7.93
CA PHE A 173 11.75 9.46 -7.70
C PHE A 173 11.11 8.27 -6.98
N VAL A 174 10.09 8.52 -6.14
CA VAL A 174 9.31 7.43 -5.51
C VAL A 174 8.52 6.66 -6.58
N SER A 175 7.90 7.36 -7.54
CA SER A 175 7.21 6.69 -8.65
C SER A 175 8.18 5.93 -9.55
N LEU A 176 9.39 6.48 -9.80
CA LEU A 176 10.45 5.78 -10.55
C LEU A 176 10.88 4.50 -9.84
N GLN A 177 11.14 4.58 -8.53
CA GLN A 177 11.52 3.42 -7.73
C GLN A 177 10.44 2.33 -7.78
N ARG A 178 9.16 2.72 -7.69
CA ARG A 178 8.02 1.80 -7.78
C ARG A 178 7.88 1.17 -9.16
N ALA A 179 8.02 1.95 -10.24
CA ALA A 179 8.04 1.45 -11.61
C ALA A 179 9.09 0.34 -11.77
N ILE A 180 10.34 0.62 -11.36
CA ILE A 180 11.45 -0.35 -11.38
C ILE A 180 11.12 -1.59 -10.53
N HIS A 181 10.57 -1.39 -9.34
CA HIS A 181 10.19 -2.49 -8.44
C HIS A 181 9.13 -3.39 -9.07
N PHE A 182 8.11 -2.82 -9.70
CA PHE A 182 7.06 -3.58 -10.38
C PHE A 182 7.61 -4.37 -11.56
N SER A 183 8.46 -3.76 -12.40
CA SER A 183 9.16 -4.48 -13.47
C SER A 183 9.99 -5.65 -12.95
N LYS A 184 10.79 -5.44 -11.89
CA LYS A 184 11.58 -6.52 -11.27
C LYS A 184 10.71 -7.63 -10.66
N SER A 185 9.49 -7.29 -10.24
CA SER A 185 8.54 -8.25 -9.68
C SER A 185 7.75 -9.02 -10.76
N GLY A 186 8.01 -8.76 -12.04
CA GLY A 186 7.37 -9.43 -13.18
C GLY A 186 6.11 -8.75 -13.70
N ASP A 187 5.79 -7.53 -13.27
CA ASP A 187 4.72 -6.75 -13.90
C ASP A 187 5.24 -6.07 -15.17
N THR A 188 4.37 -5.91 -16.18
CA THR A 188 4.68 -5.09 -17.35
C THR A 188 4.38 -3.63 -17.03
N VAL A 189 5.42 -2.84 -16.78
CA VAL A 189 5.30 -1.37 -16.68
C VAL A 189 5.60 -0.79 -18.07
N PRO A 190 4.69 -0.03 -18.68
CA PRO A 190 4.92 0.46 -20.03
C PRO A 190 6.02 1.51 -20.12
N PHE A 191 6.66 1.57 -21.29
CA PHE A 191 7.74 2.52 -21.55
C PHE A 191 7.30 3.98 -21.34
N HIS A 192 6.10 4.34 -21.76
CA HIS A 192 5.59 5.70 -21.58
C HIS A 192 5.42 6.08 -20.10
N ALA A 193 5.15 5.13 -19.20
CA ALA A 193 5.09 5.42 -17.77
C ALA A 193 6.45 5.89 -17.25
N PHE A 194 7.55 5.28 -17.71
CA PHE A 194 8.90 5.74 -17.39
C PHE A 194 9.17 7.15 -17.95
N LEU A 195 8.79 7.42 -19.20
CA LEU A 195 8.96 8.75 -19.80
C LEU A 195 8.18 9.82 -19.03
N ASN A 196 6.94 9.55 -18.65
CA ASN A 196 6.12 10.47 -17.87
C ASN A 196 6.77 10.78 -16.52
N ILE A 197 7.31 9.77 -15.82
CA ILE A 197 8.01 9.96 -14.54
C ILE A 197 9.28 10.80 -14.74
N ILE A 198 10.09 10.47 -15.75
CA ILE A 198 11.33 11.21 -16.07
C ILE A 198 11.00 12.67 -16.41
N PHE A 199 9.91 12.92 -17.12
CA PHE A 199 9.45 14.26 -17.46
C PHE A 199 9.12 15.12 -16.22
N GLU A 200 8.61 14.53 -15.14
CA GLU A 200 8.43 15.25 -13.88
C GLU A 200 9.75 15.45 -13.12
N ILE A 201 10.66 14.48 -13.16
CA ILE A 201 12.00 14.61 -12.54
C ILE A 201 12.78 15.78 -13.15
N ILE A 202 12.71 15.98 -14.48
CA ILE A 202 13.41 17.08 -15.14
C ILE A 202 12.82 18.47 -14.80
N LYS A 203 11.61 18.56 -14.25
CA LYS A 203 11.00 19.84 -13.84
C LYS A 203 11.42 20.31 -12.44
N ILE A 204 12.01 19.43 -11.63
CA ILE A 204 12.42 19.72 -10.25
C ILE A 204 13.42 20.88 -10.21
N ASP A 205 13.24 21.88 -9.34
CA ASP A 205 14.32 22.83 -9.06
C ASP A 205 15.27 22.21 -8.01
N PRO A 206 16.52 21.83 -8.38
CA PRO A 206 17.42 21.17 -7.45
C PRO A 206 17.83 22.05 -6.26
N THR A 207 17.65 23.37 -6.35
CA THR A 207 17.97 24.32 -5.27
C THR A 207 16.84 24.36 -4.23
N ALA A 208 15.59 24.34 -4.69
CA ALA A 208 14.41 24.44 -3.83
C ALA A 208 13.92 23.09 -3.28
N ASP A 209 14.12 21.99 -4.00
CA ASP A 209 13.45 20.71 -3.74
C ASP A 209 14.39 19.56 -3.30
N PHE A 210 15.68 19.82 -3.13
CA PHE A 210 16.69 18.77 -2.88
C PHE A 210 16.29 17.76 -1.81
N GLU A 211 16.00 18.23 -0.59
CA GLU A 211 15.63 17.36 0.53
C GLU A 211 14.30 16.62 0.28
N LYS A 212 13.34 17.27 -0.39
CA LYS A 212 12.05 16.65 -0.71
C LYS A 212 12.22 15.45 -1.64
N CYS A 213 13.21 15.48 -2.53
CA CYS A 213 13.53 14.38 -3.44
C CYS A 213 14.09 13.14 -2.73
N LEU A 214 14.61 13.29 -1.51
CA LEU A 214 15.15 12.20 -0.71
C LEU A 214 14.11 11.63 0.28
N GLN A 215 12.97 12.30 0.45
CA GLN A 215 11.89 11.84 1.32
C GLN A 215 11.14 10.65 0.72
N ARG A 216 10.73 9.71 1.58
CA ARG A 216 9.87 8.56 1.26
C ARG A 216 10.46 7.55 0.27
N ILE A 217 11.76 7.59 0.01
CA ILE A 217 12.48 6.52 -0.69
C ILE A 217 12.34 5.23 0.13
N GLN A 218 11.95 4.15 -0.55
CA GLN A 218 11.63 2.86 0.07
C GLN A 218 12.87 1.94 0.08
N GLY A 219 12.84 0.88 0.91
CA GLY A 219 13.91 -0.12 1.01
C GLY A 219 14.59 -0.16 2.39
N ASN A 220 15.43 -1.16 2.63
CA ASN A 220 16.28 -1.20 3.84
C ASN A 220 17.35 -0.08 3.81
N GLU A 221 18.12 0.08 4.89
CA GLU A 221 19.09 1.17 5.03
C GLU A 221 20.09 1.23 3.86
N ASP A 222 20.66 0.09 3.47
CA ASP A 222 21.62 0.02 2.35
C ASP A 222 20.98 0.41 1.01
N THR A 223 19.79 -0.10 0.73
CA THR A 223 19.06 0.23 -0.51
C THR A 223 18.71 1.71 -0.55
N GLN A 224 18.25 2.28 0.58
CA GLN A 224 17.95 3.70 0.67
C GLN A 224 19.19 4.55 0.45
N LYS A 225 20.34 4.17 1.03
CA LYS A 225 21.60 4.89 0.86
C LYS A 225 22.00 4.94 -0.61
N ILE A 226 22.03 3.79 -1.30
CA ILE A 226 22.37 3.71 -2.72
C ILE A 226 21.45 4.58 -3.58
N VAL A 227 20.14 4.50 -3.35
CA VAL A 227 19.16 5.26 -4.13
C VAL A 227 19.29 6.76 -3.87
N LYS A 228 19.44 7.18 -2.60
CA LYS A 228 19.62 8.60 -2.24
C LYS A 228 20.90 9.16 -2.84
N GLU A 229 22.02 8.42 -2.80
CA GLU A 229 23.28 8.84 -3.43
C GLU A 229 23.15 8.99 -4.96
N ALA A 230 22.36 8.14 -5.63
CA ALA A 230 22.10 8.27 -7.05
C ALA A 230 21.25 9.52 -7.36
N ILE A 231 20.23 9.80 -6.55
CA ILE A 231 19.39 11.00 -6.66
C ILE A 231 20.22 12.26 -6.43
N SER A 232 21.01 12.32 -5.35
CA SER A 232 21.88 13.46 -5.05
C SER A 232 22.84 13.73 -6.21
N ARG A 233 23.51 12.69 -6.74
CA ARG A 233 24.39 12.82 -7.91
C ARG A 233 23.66 13.35 -9.14
N PHE A 234 22.43 12.93 -9.39
CA PHE A 234 21.61 13.45 -10.49
C PHE A 234 21.27 14.93 -10.28
N LEU A 235 20.81 15.31 -9.09
CA LEU A 235 20.42 16.68 -8.77
C LEU A 235 21.61 17.65 -8.84
N GLU A 236 22.79 17.24 -8.36
CA GLU A 236 24.02 18.05 -8.48
C GLU A 236 24.39 18.28 -9.95
N LYS A 237 24.44 17.22 -10.78
CA LYS A 237 24.69 17.36 -12.22
C LYS A 237 23.68 18.25 -12.91
N LYS A 238 22.42 18.24 -12.45
CA LYS A 238 21.36 19.06 -13.02
C LYS A 238 21.50 20.54 -12.67
N LYS A 239 22.10 20.90 -11.54
CA LYS A 239 22.40 22.31 -11.20
C LYS A 239 23.41 22.94 -12.16
N GLU A 240 24.25 22.10 -12.78
CA GLU A 240 25.29 22.53 -13.72
C GLU A 240 24.77 22.70 -15.17
N LEU A 241 23.51 22.32 -15.43
CA LEU A 241 22.85 22.41 -16.75
C LEU A 241 21.91 23.63 -16.83
#